data_AF-A0A9E3P2E0-F1
#
_entry.id   AF-A0A9E3P2E0-F1
#
_cell.length_a   1.000
_cell.length_b   1.000
_cell.length_c   1.000
_cell.angle_alpha   90.00
_cell.angle_beta   90.00
_cell.angle_gamma   90.00
#
_symmetry.space_group_name_H-M   'P 1'
#
loop_
_entity.id
_entity.type
_entity.pdbx_description
1 polymer ?
#
loop_
_entity_poly.entity_id
_entity_poly.type
_entity_poly.pdbx_seq_one_letter_code
_entity_poly.pdbx_strand_id
1 'polypeptide(L)'
;MRRTFAAFSLSALAGAALLGACGLVEEPTDLPAASDGAAPRREAAPSEDAGTPPLREVTTPEIVDLGSVGAGHEVTFAVPAGALGFNIVVEGTGADFGGIERITSPSGEIVHDAYTPKGGSHATSSAASSFGPVISASVPQSEAKAANTPEPGTWTVRFGHTGAAPPIDAGDDDGGVGPATLKASVRIQMGSVQGGAFIGGRLDLRVYVPGGLRLDGRRLSAVDAETDEAVERRIATFFAALAQQVGIERGEVTFHAAAPLLAFIDSEQSLLEGFAVSSSRPDEQALHLLLTNAIDFGDGFGAWGIAPAIPGAATRTGTVSSGIILAIGDTPAVGDGLTVLHEAGHFFGLNHTTELYGGYADPLADTPKCNGISIDDPGTWNDCPDRYNIMFPAFYGFAGTQAEVSEAQRKIFRGSPIYKAYKTPADGTMASRREALARPGDRITLTKSGRALTPVEAWLSSALCAHPSHAKLDPNGYAATHGRAQTIAALEDAARAEDLPQIIRRRARAALRAIAAREAPH
;
A
#
# COMPACT_ATOMS: atom_id res chain seq x y z
N MET A 1 20.95 -3.52 -47.20
CA MET A 1 21.20 -4.55 -46.17
C MET A 1 20.07 -4.44 -45.14
N ARG A 2 18.87 -5.02 -45.30
CA ARG A 2 18.43 -6.43 -45.14
C ARG A 2 18.98 -7.17 -43.91
N ARG A 3 18.21 -7.17 -42.82
CA ARG A 3 17.94 -8.31 -41.91
C ARG A 3 16.52 -8.16 -41.34
N THR A 4 15.49 -8.70 -42.00
CA THR A 4 14.73 -9.94 -41.69
C THR A 4 14.21 -10.04 -40.25
N PHE A 5 12.91 -9.73 -40.07
CA PHE A 5 12.08 -10.25 -38.98
C PHE A 5 11.42 -11.55 -39.48
N ALA A 6 11.59 -12.64 -38.73
CA ALA A 6 10.93 -13.91 -38.99
C ALA A 6 9.57 -13.94 -38.28
N ALA A 7 8.51 -14.15 -39.06
CA ALA A 7 7.16 -14.40 -38.59
C ALA A 7 7.02 -15.87 -38.16
N PHE A 8 6.44 -16.12 -36.99
CA PHE A 8 5.96 -17.44 -36.61
C PHE A 8 4.45 -17.55 -36.88
N SER A 9 4.09 -18.62 -37.57
CA SER A 9 2.74 -18.94 -38.05
C SER A 9 1.85 -19.47 -36.92
N LEU A 10 0.64 -18.92 -36.81
CA LEU A 10 -0.49 -19.56 -36.15
C LEU A 10 -0.96 -20.75 -37.01
N SER A 11 -1.05 -21.94 -36.41
CA SER A 11 -1.82 -23.06 -36.95
C SER A 11 -3.12 -23.18 -36.18
N ALA A 12 -4.23 -23.01 -36.89
CA ALA A 12 -5.56 -23.36 -36.44
C ALA A 12 -5.80 -24.86 -36.60
N LEU A 13 -6.48 -25.48 -35.63
CA LEU A 13 -7.28 -26.67 -35.87
C LEU A 13 -8.44 -26.76 -34.87
N ALA A 14 -9.55 -27.24 -35.40
CA ALA A 14 -10.91 -26.99 -34.97
C ALA A 14 -11.49 -28.09 -34.08
N GLY A 15 -12.53 -27.72 -33.33
CA GLY A 15 -13.80 -28.46 -33.33
C GLY A 15 -14.06 -29.37 -32.12
N ALA A 16 -15.05 -29.00 -31.31
CA ALA A 16 -16.21 -29.84 -31.03
C ALA A 16 -17.30 -29.01 -30.33
N ALA A 17 -18.49 -29.03 -30.93
CA ALA A 17 -19.72 -28.50 -30.35
C ALA A 17 -20.34 -29.53 -29.39
N LEU A 18 -20.98 -29.06 -28.33
CA LEU A 18 -22.04 -29.79 -27.62
C LEU A 18 -23.08 -28.79 -27.10
N LEU A 19 -24.30 -28.97 -27.61
CA LEU A 19 -25.54 -28.30 -27.26
C LEU A 19 -26.23 -29.02 -26.09
N GLY A 20 -26.94 -28.26 -25.27
CA GLY A 20 -27.98 -28.72 -24.34
C GLY A 20 -27.78 -28.12 -22.95
N ALA A 21 -28.76 -27.59 -22.24
CA ALA A 21 -30.17 -27.35 -22.51
C ALA A 21 -30.64 -26.27 -21.50
N CYS A 22 -31.79 -25.64 -21.81
CA CYS A 22 -32.46 -24.64 -20.98
C CYS A 22 -32.74 -25.10 -19.54
N GLY A 23 -32.61 -24.16 -18.60
CA GLY A 23 -33.22 -24.22 -17.28
C GLY A 23 -33.60 -22.81 -16.86
N LEU A 24 -34.85 -22.42 -17.09
CA LEU A 24 -35.49 -21.23 -16.54
C LEU A 24 -35.53 -21.38 -15.02
N VAL A 25 -34.98 -20.41 -14.29
CA VAL A 25 -35.18 -20.30 -12.84
C VAL A 25 -36.24 -19.23 -12.60
N GLU A 26 -37.27 -19.66 -11.89
CA GLU A 26 -38.47 -18.94 -11.51
C GLU A 26 -38.15 -17.68 -10.69
N GLU A 27 -38.93 -16.62 -10.93
CA GLU A 27 -38.97 -15.42 -10.12
C GLU A 27 -39.50 -15.74 -8.70
N PRO A 28 -38.91 -15.21 -7.62
CA PRO A 28 -39.57 -15.22 -6.33
C PRO A 28 -40.59 -14.08 -6.26
N THR A 29 -41.83 -14.53 -6.05
CA THR A 29 -43.03 -13.81 -5.63
C THR A 29 -42.84 -12.86 -4.46
N ASP A 30 -43.50 -11.69 -4.58
CA ASP A 30 -44.11 -10.82 -3.56
C ASP A 30 -43.67 -10.99 -2.09
N LEU A 31 -42.95 -9.98 -1.59
CA LEU A 31 -42.87 -9.69 -0.15
C LEU A 31 -43.94 -8.64 0.22
N PRO A 32 -44.69 -8.83 1.32
CA PRO A 32 -45.72 -7.89 1.74
C PRO A 32 -45.12 -6.60 2.31
N ALA A 33 -45.83 -5.49 2.06
CA ALA A 33 -45.55 -4.18 2.62
C ALA A 33 -45.50 -4.23 4.16
N ALA A 34 -44.35 -3.83 4.72
CA ALA A 34 -44.22 -3.61 6.16
C ALA A 34 -44.92 -2.30 6.55
N SER A 35 -45.88 -2.42 7.46
CA SER A 35 -46.62 -1.31 8.07
C SER A 35 -45.73 -0.48 9.00
N ASP A 36 -45.86 0.84 8.93
CA ASP A 36 -45.32 1.82 9.87
C ASP A 36 -45.83 1.57 11.30
N GLY A 37 -45.01 0.89 12.11
CA GLY A 37 -45.21 0.72 13.53
C GLY A 37 -44.09 1.42 14.30
N ALA A 38 -44.36 2.62 14.81
CA ALA A 38 -43.44 3.34 15.70
C ALA A 38 -43.18 2.52 16.97
N ALA A 39 -41.98 1.95 17.07
CA ALA A 39 -41.53 1.26 18.27
C ALA A 39 -41.23 2.26 19.41
N PRO A 40 -41.59 1.94 20.67
CA PRO A 40 -41.32 2.81 21.81
C PRO A 40 -39.81 2.96 22.04
N ARG A 41 -39.36 4.21 22.21
CA ARG A 41 -38.00 4.55 22.67
C ARG A 41 -37.72 3.80 23.99
N ARG A 42 -36.87 2.78 23.94
CA ARG A 42 -36.23 2.23 25.13
C ARG A 42 -35.24 3.27 25.66
N GLU A 43 -35.51 3.79 26.85
CA GLU A 43 -34.52 4.49 27.67
C GLU A 43 -33.29 3.59 27.83
N ALA A 44 -32.14 4.08 27.36
CA ALA A 44 -30.87 3.41 27.53
C ALA A 44 -30.53 3.37 29.02
N ALA A 45 -30.42 2.17 29.58
CA ALA A 45 -29.88 1.98 30.91
C ALA A 45 -28.46 2.59 30.97
N PRO A 46 -28.07 3.22 32.09
CA PRO A 46 -26.71 3.77 32.25
C PRO A 46 -25.70 2.65 32.02
N SER A 47 -24.84 2.81 31.01
CA SER A 47 -23.76 1.87 30.78
C SER A 47 -22.83 1.93 31.98
N GLU A 48 -22.73 0.81 32.71
CA GLU A 48 -21.68 0.65 33.71
C GLU A 48 -20.33 0.88 33.03
N ASP A 49 -19.56 1.80 33.62
CA ASP A 49 -18.24 2.23 33.19
C ASP A 49 -17.29 1.03 33.23
N ALA A 50 -17.27 0.26 32.15
CA ALA A 50 -16.34 -0.84 31.94
C ALA A 50 -14.95 -0.22 31.79
N GLY A 51 -14.29 -0.01 32.93
CA GLY A 51 -13.01 0.69 33.02
C GLY A 51 -12.02 0.21 31.95
N THR A 52 -11.38 1.17 31.28
CA THR A 52 -10.36 0.92 30.27
C THR A 52 -9.31 -0.05 30.83
N PRO A 53 -9.08 -1.21 30.17
CA PRO A 53 -8.04 -2.15 30.58
C PRO A 53 -6.69 -1.43 30.71
N PRO A 54 -5.84 -1.81 31.69
CA PRO A 54 -4.53 -1.20 31.82
C PRO A 54 -3.71 -1.40 30.54
N LEU A 55 -3.00 -0.34 30.10
CA LEU A 55 -2.11 -0.40 28.94
C LEU A 55 -1.01 -1.43 29.18
N ARG A 56 -0.88 -2.40 28.27
CA ARG A 56 0.19 -3.42 28.30
C ARG A 56 1.56 -2.76 28.13
N GLU A 57 2.56 -3.32 28.79
CA GLU A 57 3.94 -2.87 28.65
C GLU A 57 4.46 -3.15 27.23
N VAL A 58 5.16 -2.18 26.64
CA VAL A 58 5.69 -2.27 25.28
C VAL A 58 7.23 -2.31 25.26
N THR A 59 7.78 -2.94 24.24
CA THR A 59 9.21 -2.92 23.91
C THR A 59 9.57 -1.58 23.28
N THR A 60 10.70 -1.02 23.68
CA THR A 60 11.34 0.07 22.93
C THR A 60 12.27 -0.57 21.90
N PRO A 61 12.22 -0.16 20.62
CA PRO A 61 13.19 -0.61 19.63
C PRO A 61 14.61 -0.24 20.04
N GLU A 62 15.56 -1.11 19.70
CA GLU A 62 16.97 -0.78 19.80
C GLU A 62 17.37 0.03 18.57
N ILE A 63 18.14 1.11 18.78
CA ILE A 63 18.63 1.97 17.70
C ILE A 63 20.15 1.84 17.65
N VAL A 64 20.66 1.39 16.51
CA VAL A 64 22.09 1.33 16.21
C VAL A 64 22.41 2.44 15.23
N ASP A 65 23.23 3.41 15.67
CA ASP A 65 23.80 4.42 14.78
C ASP A 65 25.00 3.83 14.05
N LEU A 66 24.93 3.74 12.72
CA LEU A 66 26.04 3.27 11.88
C LEU A 66 26.98 4.42 11.49
N GLY A 67 26.63 5.66 11.84
CA GLY A 67 27.39 6.86 11.53
C GLY A 67 27.41 7.19 10.04
N SER A 68 28.51 7.81 9.62
CA SER A 68 28.75 8.13 8.22
C SER A 68 29.25 6.91 7.46
N VAL A 69 28.55 6.53 6.40
CA VAL A 69 28.86 5.38 5.54
C VAL A 69 29.11 5.86 4.11
N GLY A 70 30.08 5.23 3.44
CA GLY A 70 30.36 5.46 2.02
C GLY A 70 29.73 4.38 1.16
N ALA A 71 29.37 4.72 -0.08
CA ALA A 71 28.95 3.73 -1.06
C ALA A 71 30.11 2.77 -1.39
N GLY A 72 29.78 1.51 -1.66
CA GLY A 72 30.71 0.38 -1.83
C GLY A 72 31.22 -0.24 -0.52
N HIS A 73 31.04 0.42 0.63
CA HIS A 73 31.53 -0.09 1.92
C HIS A 73 30.52 -1.00 2.61
N GLU A 74 31.06 -2.03 3.27
CA GLU A 74 30.32 -2.89 4.19
C GLU A 74 30.41 -2.35 5.62
N VAL A 75 29.28 -2.35 6.31
CA VAL A 75 29.16 -1.96 7.72
C VAL A 75 28.46 -3.08 8.47
N THR A 76 28.91 -3.34 9.69
CA THR A 76 28.35 -4.40 10.53
C THR A 76 27.60 -3.85 11.72
N PHE A 77 26.55 -4.54 12.15
CA PHE A 77 25.83 -4.24 13.39
C PHE A 77 25.37 -5.54 14.07
N ALA A 78 25.15 -5.47 15.39
CA ALA A 78 24.65 -6.61 16.15
C ALA A 78 23.12 -6.62 16.16
N VAL A 79 22.53 -7.79 15.92
CA VAL A 79 21.11 -8.05 16.15
C VAL A 79 20.98 -8.98 17.36
N PRO A 80 20.31 -8.55 18.44
CA PRO A 80 20.17 -9.35 19.65
C PRO A 80 19.24 -10.56 19.43
N ALA A 81 19.38 -11.55 20.31
CA ALA A 81 18.43 -12.66 20.37
C ALA A 81 17.01 -12.16 20.68
N GLY A 82 16.03 -12.69 19.96
CA GLY A 82 14.62 -12.34 20.15
C GLY A 82 14.17 -11.07 19.40
N ALA A 83 14.96 -10.57 18.46
CA ALA A 83 14.50 -9.60 17.48
C ALA A 83 13.39 -10.22 16.59
N LEU A 84 12.34 -9.44 16.32
CA LEU A 84 11.28 -9.78 15.37
C LEU A 84 11.66 -9.37 13.94
N GLY A 85 12.41 -8.29 13.82
CA GLY A 85 12.81 -7.66 12.56
C GLY A 85 13.62 -6.41 12.79
N PHE A 86 14.11 -5.80 11.71
CA PHE A 86 14.76 -4.49 11.76
C PHE A 86 14.54 -3.72 10.47
N ASN A 87 14.63 -2.39 10.55
CA ASN A 87 14.61 -1.47 9.42
C ASN A 87 15.93 -0.70 9.38
N ILE A 88 16.59 -0.70 8.23
CA ILE A 88 17.78 0.10 7.96
C ILE A 88 17.32 1.35 7.21
N VAL A 89 17.68 2.53 7.72
CA VAL A 89 17.43 3.80 7.04
C VAL A 89 18.75 4.46 6.72
N VAL A 90 18.87 4.96 5.49
CA VAL A 90 20.00 5.74 5.02
C VAL A 90 19.50 7.09 4.53
N GLU A 91 20.12 8.14 5.03
CA GLU A 91 19.87 9.53 4.65
C GLU A 91 21.13 10.09 4.01
N GLY A 92 21.03 10.60 2.79
CA GLY A 92 22.19 11.15 2.14
C GLY A 92 21.88 11.96 0.90
N THR A 93 22.69 13.00 0.70
CA THR A 93 22.67 13.84 -0.49
C THR A 93 23.90 13.51 -1.32
N GLY A 94 23.71 12.97 -2.53
CA GLY A 94 24.80 12.70 -3.47
C GLY A 94 24.23 12.04 -4.72
N ALA A 95 24.67 12.50 -5.89
CA ALA A 95 24.18 11.99 -7.17
C ALA A 95 24.53 10.50 -7.40
N ASP A 96 25.54 10.00 -6.65
CA ASP A 96 26.13 8.67 -6.82
C ASP A 96 25.62 7.63 -5.80
N PHE A 97 24.64 7.96 -4.95
CA PHE A 97 24.11 7.00 -3.98
C PHE A 97 23.02 6.10 -4.58
N GLY A 98 23.31 4.79 -4.66
CA GLY A 98 22.44 3.77 -5.23
C GLY A 98 21.34 3.26 -4.31
N GLY A 99 21.58 3.25 -2.99
CA GLY A 99 20.69 2.65 -1.99
C GLY A 99 21.32 1.57 -1.14
N ILE A 100 20.50 0.69 -0.55
CA ILE A 100 20.95 -0.43 0.28
C ILE A 100 21.14 -1.64 -0.64
N GLU A 101 22.38 -1.88 -1.07
CA GLU A 101 22.70 -2.87 -2.11
C GLU A 101 22.54 -4.30 -1.60
N ARG A 102 23.09 -4.61 -0.43
CA ARG A 102 23.15 -5.98 0.10
C ARG A 102 22.98 -6.02 1.60
N ILE A 103 22.26 -7.04 2.09
CA ILE A 103 22.16 -7.39 3.50
C ILE A 103 22.51 -8.88 3.66
N THR A 104 23.49 -9.16 4.51
CA THR A 104 24.00 -10.51 4.79
C THR A 104 23.83 -10.82 6.27
N SER A 105 23.27 -11.99 6.53
CA SER A 105 23.08 -12.52 7.89
C SER A 105 24.39 -13.02 8.54
N PRO A 106 24.39 -13.27 9.86
CA PRO A 106 25.55 -13.81 10.57
C PRO A 106 26.06 -15.14 10.01
N SER A 107 25.17 -16.00 9.52
CA SER A 107 25.53 -17.27 8.86
C SER A 107 26.05 -17.11 7.43
N GLY A 108 26.06 -15.89 6.88
CA GLY A 108 26.48 -15.61 5.50
C GLY A 108 25.36 -15.74 4.46
N GLU A 109 24.12 -16.04 4.87
CA GLU A 109 22.97 -16.00 3.94
C GLU A 109 22.69 -14.55 3.53
N ILE A 110 22.71 -14.28 2.23
CA ILE A 110 22.27 -13.01 1.65
C ILE A 110 20.73 -12.99 1.64
N VAL A 111 20.13 -11.97 2.27
CA VAL A 111 18.66 -11.83 2.38
C VAL A 111 18.11 -10.69 1.51
N HIS A 112 19.01 -9.83 1.03
CA HIS A 112 18.74 -8.69 0.17
C HIS A 112 20.00 -8.48 -0.69
N ASP A 113 19.84 -8.35 -2.00
CA ASP A 113 20.97 -8.16 -2.94
C ASP A 113 20.53 -7.33 -4.13
N ALA A 114 21.45 -6.56 -4.72
CA ALA A 114 21.16 -5.64 -5.82
C ALA A 114 19.89 -4.81 -5.57
N TYR A 115 19.77 -4.24 -4.36
CA TYR A 115 18.63 -3.42 -3.92
C TYR A 115 17.27 -4.13 -3.89
N THR A 116 17.28 -5.46 -3.97
CA THR A 116 16.10 -6.31 -4.11
C THR A 116 16.07 -7.34 -2.98
N PRO A 117 14.95 -7.51 -2.26
CA PRO A 117 14.80 -8.60 -1.31
C PRO A 117 15.05 -9.95 -1.99
N LYS A 118 15.66 -10.92 -1.30
CA LYS A 118 15.92 -12.25 -1.88
C LYS A 118 14.63 -12.89 -2.41
N GLY A 119 14.66 -13.34 -3.66
CA GLY A 119 13.48 -13.88 -4.36
C GLY A 119 12.60 -12.82 -5.01
N GLY A 120 12.89 -11.54 -4.79
CA GLY A 120 12.17 -10.41 -5.37
C GLY A 120 12.50 -10.22 -6.84
N SER A 121 11.59 -9.54 -7.54
CA SER A 121 11.67 -9.35 -8.99
C SER A 121 12.01 -7.91 -9.40
N HIS A 122 12.11 -6.99 -8.45
CA HIS A 122 12.41 -5.58 -8.66
C HIS A 122 13.05 -4.95 -7.42
N ALA A 123 13.82 -3.87 -7.65
CA ALA A 123 14.48 -3.14 -6.58
C ALA A 123 13.47 -2.39 -5.70
N THR A 124 13.66 -2.45 -4.38
CA THR A 124 12.79 -1.78 -3.40
C THR A 124 13.55 -0.79 -2.52
N SER A 125 14.88 -0.88 -2.48
CA SER A 125 15.77 -0.08 -1.62
C SER A 125 16.79 0.73 -2.43
N SER A 126 16.41 1.15 -3.64
CA SER A 126 17.24 1.96 -4.53
C SER A 126 16.81 3.42 -4.56
N ALA A 127 17.71 4.31 -4.97
CA ALA A 127 17.37 5.72 -5.19
C ALA A 127 16.34 5.89 -6.31
N ALA A 128 16.33 4.97 -7.29
CA ALA A 128 15.35 4.96 -8.37
C ALA A 128 13.96 4.49 -7.92
N SER A 129 13.87 3.76 -6.81
CA SER A 129 12.62 3.22 -6.25
C SER A 129 12.12 4.01 -5.03
N SER A 130 12.78 5.11 -4.67
CA SER A 130 12.45 5.94 -3.52
C SER A 130 12.25 7.38 -3.95
N PHE A 131 11.31 8.07 -3.32
CA PHE A 131 11.18 9.52 -3.50
C PHE A 131 12.25 10.22 -2.65
N GLY A 132 13.36 10.65 -3.25
CA GLY A 132 14.34 11.54 -2.62
C GLY A 132 15.47 10.86 -1.81
N PRO A 133 16.11 11.60 -0.87
CA PRO A 133 17.42 11.23 -0.30
C PRO A 133 17.37 10.21 0.84
N VAL A 134 16.19 9.66 1.15
CA VAL A 134 15.98 8.76 2.28
C VAL A 134 15.51 7.40 1.78
N ILE A 135 16.35 6.40 1.96
CA ILE A 135 16.16 5.04 1.46
C ILE A 135 16.08 4.09 2.64
N SER A 136 15.23 3.07 2.54
CA SER A 136 15.13 2.06 3.58
C SER A 136 15.08 0.63 3.03
N ALA A 137 15.40 -0.32 3.89
CA ALA A 137 15.22 -1.75 3.68
C ALA A 137 14.83 -2.41 5.01
N SER A 138 13.98 -3.42 4.96
CA SER A 138 13.56 -4.15 6.17
C SER A 138 13.93 -5.62 6.10
N VAL A 139 14.10 -6.22 7.27
CA VAL A 139 14.24 -7.67 7.43
C VAL A 139 13.22 -8.12 8.49
N PRO A 140 12.30 -9.06 8.16
CA PRO A 140 12.15 -9.70 6.86
C PRO A 140 11.49 -8.80 5.80
N GLN A 141 11.85 -9.04 4.54
CA GLN A 141 11.09 -8.66 3.33
C GLN A 141 10.99 -9.84 2.35
N SER A 142 11.43 -11.03 2.76
CA SER A 142 11.45 -12.27 1.98
C SER A 142 11.36 -13.46 2.93
N GLU A 143 11.24 -14.66 2.36
CA GLU A 143 11.22 -15.91 3.13
C GLU A 143 12.61 -16.50 3.38
N ALA A 144 13.68 -15.74 3.16
CA ALA A 144 15.03 -16.16 3.51
C ALA A 144 15.08 -16.62 4.98
N LYS A 145 15.71 -17.77 5.24
CA LYS A 145 15.62 -18.43 6.55
C LYS A 145 16.17 -17.53 7.66
N ALA A 146 17.31 -16.89 7.42
CA ALA A 146 17.93 -15.97 8.37
C ALA A 146 17.16 -14.66 8.55
N ALA A 147 16.24 -14.31 7.63
CA ALA A 147 15.37 -13.14 7.74
C ALA A 147 14.07 -13.46 8.49
N ASN A 148 13.52 -14.66 8.28
CA ASN A 148 12.31 -15.16 8.93
C ASN A 148 12.61 -15.52 10.41
N THR A 149 12.48 -14.50 11.28
CA THR A 149 13.12 -14.41 12.61
C THR A 149 14.61 -14.10 12.46
N PRO A 150 15.01 -12.81 12.51
CA PRO A 150 16.39 -12.41 12.32
C PRO A 150 17.37 -13.24 13.16
N GLU A 151 18.31 -13.88 12.48
CA GLU A 151 19.40 -14.61 13.13
C GLU A 151 20.16 -13.68 14.10
N PRO A 152 20.30 -14.05 15.38
CA PRO A 152 21.07 -13.25 16.32
C PRO A 152 22.56 -13.24 15.95
N GLY A 153 23.22 -12.10 16.06
CA GLY A 153 24.65 -11.96 15.78
C GLY A 153 24.99 -10.76 14.92
N THR A 154 26.13 -10.81 14.25
CA THR A 154 26.64 -9.71 13.44
C THR A 154 26.08 -9.78 12.02
N TRP A 155 25.24 -8.82 11.68
CA TRP A 155 24.75 -8.61 10.33
C TRP A 155 25.67 -7.65 9.59
N THR A 156 25.76 -7.81 8.27
CA THR A 156 26.52 -6.93 7.37
C THR A 156 25.57 -6.27 6.38
N VAL A 157 25.70 -4.96 6.20
CA VAL A 157 25.00 -4.18 5.17
C VAL A 157 26.02 -3.51 4.26
N ARG A 158 25.76 -3.53 2.95
CA ARG A 158 26.51 -2.80 1.94
C ARG A 158 25.63 -1.74 1.29
N PHE A 159 26.17 -0.53 1.16
CA PHE A 159 25.52 0.58 0.48
C PHE A 159 26.06 0.70 -0.94
N GLY A 160 25.20 0.82 -1.95
CA GLY A 160 25.62 0.79 -3.36
C GLY A 160 25.69 2.16 -4.02
N HIS A 161 26.17 2.20 -5.28
CA HIS A 161 26.25 3.41 -6.11
C HIS A 161 25.14 3.46 -7.18
N THR A 162 24.72 4.65 -7.60
CA THR A 162 23.89 4.85 -8.81
C THR A 162 24.77 4.78 -10.05
N GLY A 163 24.81 3.62 -10.72
CA GLY A 163 25.53 3.45 -12.00
C GLY A 163 26.35 2.16 -12.05
N ALA A 164 26.76 1.77 -13.26
CA ALA A 164 27.76 0.71 -13.41
C ALA A 164 29.00 1.11 -12.61
N ALA A 165 29.48 0.23 -11.72
CA ALA A 165 30.67 0.49 -10.92
C ALA A 165 31.77 1.05 -11.84
N PRO A 166 32.39 2.21 -11.52
CA PRO A 166 33.53 2.67 -12.29
C PRO A 166 34.56 1.52 -12.31
N PRO A 167 35.23 1.27 -13.44
CA PRO A 167 36.27 0.26 -13.51
C PRO A 167 37.24 0.45 -12.35
N ILE A 168 37.55 -0.63 -11.62
CA ILE A 168 38.42 -0.62 -10.43
C ILE A 168 39.82 -0.04 -10.72
N ASP A 169 40.18 0.14 -12.00
CA ASP A 169 41.46 0.65 -12.48
C ASP A 169 41.40 2.07 -13.12
N ALA A 170 40.30 2.83 -12.96
CA ALA A 170 40.27 4.22 -13.42
C ALA A 170 41.09 5.09 -12.43
N GLY A 171 42.31 5.44 -12.84
CA GLY A 171 43.29 6.14 -12.00
C GLY A 171 42.76 7.42 -11.32
N ASP A 172 43.29 7.65 -10.13
CA ASP A 172 42.92 8.63 -9.09
C ASP A 172 42.84 10.14 -9.46
N ASP A 173 42.88 10.54 -10.74
CA ASP A 173 43.13 11.94 -11.13
C ASP A 173 41.91 12.74 -11.62
N ASP A 174 40.71 12.17 -11.65
CA ASP A 174 39.52 12.84 -12.18
C ASP A 174 38.75 13.61 -11.10
N GLY A 175 39.21 14.80 -10.73
CA GLY A 175 38.34 15.93 -10.37
C GLY A 175 37.28 15.78 -9.25
N GLY A 176 37.37 14.75 -8.41
CA GLY A 176 36.84 14.64 -7.05
C GLY A 176 35.43 15.16 -6.80
N VAL A 177 34.40 14.48 -7.30
CA VAL A 177 33.14 14.43 -6.54
C VAL A 177 33.47 13.63 -5.27
N GLY A 178 33.65 14.34 -4.15
CA GLY A 178 33.95 13.69 -2.88
C GLY A 178 32.90 12.61 -2.57
N PRO A 179 33.31 11.47 -1.98
CA PRO A 179 32.41 10.35 -1.75
C PRO A 179 31.16 10.83 -1.01
N ALA A 180 29.98 10.46 -1.52
CA ALA A 180 28.72 10.78 -0.87
C ALA A 180 28.79 10.35 0.60
N THR A 181 28.65 11.30 1.51
CA THR A 181 28.60 11.00 2.94
C THR A 181 27.15 10.70 3.30
N LEU A 182 26.87 9.44 3.57
CA LEU A 182 25.53 8.97 3.93
C LEU A 182 25.47 8.77 5.44
N LYS A 183 24.35 9.09 6.08
CA LYS A 183 24.09 8.72 7.47
C LYS A 183 23.20 7.50 7.51
N ALA A 184 23.63 6.45 8.18
CA ALA A 184 22.87 5.22 8.26
C ALA A 184 22.53 4.86 9.71
N SER A 185 21.36 4.26 9.90
CA SER A 185 20.91 3.78 11.20
C SER A 185 20.08 2.52 11.05
N VAL A 186 20.09 1.67 12.06
CA VAL A 186 19.26 0.47 12.14
C VAL A 186 18.34 0.60 13.33
N ARG A 187 17.05 0.30 13.14
CA ARG A 187 16.09 0.17 14.22
C ARG A 187 15.60 -1.26 14.31
N ILE A 188 15.81 -1.89 15.46
CA ILE A 188 15.54 -3.32 15.69
C ILE A 188 14.27 -3.45 16.55
N GLN A 189 13.28 -4.17 16.02
CA GLN A 189 12.04 -4.47 16.71
C GLN A 189 12.26 -5.70 17.60
N MET A 190 12.05 -5.54 18.91
CA MET A 190 12.16 -6.64 19.88
C MET A 190 10.83 -7.35 20.08
N GLY A 191 10.89 -8.67 20.29
CA GLY A 191 9.74 -9.47 20.69
C GLY A 191 9.56 -9.51 22.21
N SER A 192 8.71 -10.43 22.68
CA SER A 192 8.48 -10.61 24.11
C SER A 192 9.75 -11.03 24.87
N VAL A 193 9.80 -10.70 26.16
CA VAL A 193 10.93 -11.08 27.03
C VAL A 193 11.04 -12.60 27.25
N GLN A 194 9.97 -13.35 26.99
CA GLN A 194 9.92 -14.81 27.09
C GLN A 194 10.28 -15.49 25.75
N GLY A 195 11.45 -15.14 25.20
CA GLY A 195 11.99 -15.82 24.02
C GLY A 195 11.75 -15.14 22.68
N GLY A 196 11.43 -13.84 22.66
CA GLY A 196 11.39 -13.04 21.43
C GLY A 196 10.20 -13.30 20.53
N ALA A 197 9.19 -14.04 21.00
CA ALA A 197 7.98 -14.29 20.22
C ALA A 197 7.14 -13.01 20.08
N PHE A 198 6.48 -12.85 18.94
CA PHE A 198 5.45 -11.83 18.76
C PHE A 198 4.19 -12.22 19.54
N ILE A 199 3.71 -11.31 20.38
CA ILE A 199 2.54 -11.51 21.27
C ILE A 199 1.52 -10.37 21.15
N GLY A 200 1.56 -9.68 20.01
CA GLY A 200 0.81 -8.48 19.71
C GLY A 200 1.65 -7.20 19.78
N GLY A 201 1.02 -6.10 19.38
CA GLY A 201 1.58 -4.77 19.55
C GLY A 201 0.52 -3.70 19.37
N ARG A 202 0.92 -2.44 19.43
CA ARG A 202 0.05 -1.28 19.27
C ARG A 202 0.63 -0.31 18.26
N LEU A 203 -0.16 0.12 17.28
CA LEU A 203 0.24 1.12 16.30
C LEU A 203 -0.44 2.45 16.60
N ASP A 204 0.36 3.48 16.90
CA ASP A 204 -0.14 4.85 16.96
C ASP A 204 -0.27 5.42 15.54
N LEU A 205 -1.27 6.28 15.31
CA LEU A 205 -1.56 6.90 14.01
C LEU A 205 -1.56 8.43 14.13
N ARG A 206 -0.85 9.11 13.24
CA ARG A 206 -0.84 10.57 13.12
C ARG A 206 -1.53 10.95 11.81
N VAL A 207 -2.73 11.52 11.93
CA VAL A 207 -3.56 11.88 10.78
C VAL A 207 -3.36 13.35 10.46
N TYR A 208 -2.96 13.66 9.23
CA TYR A 208 -2.77 15.02 8.74
C TYR A 208 -3.94 15.42 7.84
N VAL A 209 -4.57 16.55 8.17
CA VAL A 209 -5.81 17.02 7.56
C VAL A 209 -5.57 18.39 6.92
N PRO A 210 -5.49 18.48 5.59
CA PRO A 210 -5.25 19.73 4.90
C PRO A 210 -6.46 20.65 4.99
N GLY A 211 -6.21 21.96 5.09
CA GLY A 211 -7.28 22.95 5.01
C GLY A 211 -8.05 22.82 3.70
N GLY A 212 -9.37 22.60 3.77
CA GLY A 212 -10.22 22.45 2.59
C GLY A 212 -10.47 21.00 2.17
N LEU A 213 -9.96 20.02 2.92
CA LEU A 213 -10.33 18.61 2.77
C LEU A 213 -11.85 18.47 2.73
N ARG A 214 -12.38 17.72 1.75
CA ARG A 214 -13.81 17.43 1.62
C ARG A 214 -14.11 15.96 1.86
N LEU A 215 -15.17 15.68 2.61
CA LEU A 215 -15.69 14.34 2.82
C LEU A 215 -17.21 14.45 2.86
N ASP A 216 -17.95 13.58 2.16
CA ASP A 216 -19.43 13.59 2.14
C ASP A 216 -20.04 14.98 1.89
N GLY A 217 -19.45 15.75 0.97
CA GLY A 217 -19.89 17.10 0.58
C GLY A 217 -19.52 18.23 1.54
N ARG A 218 -19.08 17.91 2.76
CA ARG A 218 -18.66 18.88 3.80
C ARG A 218 -17.16 19.12 3.79
N ARG A 219 -16.73 20.29 4.31
CA ARG A 219 -15.32 20.62 4.52
C ARG A 219 -14.90 20.19 5.93
N LEU A 220 -13.67 19.71 6.05
CA LEU A 220 -13.08 19.25 7.30
C LEU A 220 -11.82 20.04 7.63
N SER A 221 -11.70 20.44 8.89
CA SER A 221 -10.42 20.78 9.53
C SER A 221 -9.91 19.59 10.35
N ALA A 222 -8.67 19.69 10.87
CA ALA A 222 -8.13 18.67 11.77
C ALA A 222 -8.97 18.48 13.04
N VAL A 223 -9.53 19.57 13.58
CA VAL A 223 -10.41 19.54 14.75
C VAL A 223 -11.74 18.86 14.43
N ASP A 224 -12.32 19.16 13.27
CA ASP A 224 -13.57 18.52 12.85
C ASP A 224 -13.35 17.01 12.63
N ALA A 225 -12.22 16.63 12.03
CA ALA A 225 -11.89 15.24 11.70
C ALA A 225 -11.75 14.35 12.93
N GLU A 226 -11.30 14.90 14.07
CA GLU A 226 -11.13 14.14 15.32
C GLU A 226 -12.45 13.57 15.86
N THR A 227 -13.57 14.25 15.61
CA THR A 227 -14.91 13.84 16.07
C THR A 227 -15.82 13.41 14.92
N ASP A 228 -15.29 13.30 13.70
CA ASP A 228 -16.08 13.02 12.52
C ASP A 228 -16.45 11.53 12.37
N GLU A 229 -17.76 11.26 12.32
CA GLU A 229 -18.41 9.98 12.01
C GLU A 229 -17.69 9.13 10.95
N ALA A 230 -17.44 9.75 9.81
CA ALA A 230 -16.98 9.08 8.60
C ALA A 230 -15.45 8.91 8.58
N VAL A 231 -14.70 9.81 9.22
CA VAL A 231 -13.26 9.66 9.44
C VAL A 231 -12.99 8.55 10.44
N GLU A 232 -13.70 8.52 11.57
CA GLU A 232 -13.53 7.48 12.59
C GLU A 232 -13.87 6.09 12.03
N ARG A 233 -14.93 5.95 11.20
CA ARG A 233 -15.25 4.67 10.53
C ARG A 233 -14.10 4.13 9.67
N ARG A 234 -13.34 5.01 8.99
CA ARG A 234 -12.17 4.61 8.18
C ARG A 234 -11.04 4.10 9.06
N ILE A 235 -10.73 4.86 10.10
CA ILE A 235 -9.66 4.54 11.06
C ILE A 235 -10.00 3.26 11.84
N ALA A 236 -11.25 3.11 12.28
CA ALA A 236 -11.74 1.89 12.93
C ALA A 236 -11.66 0.68 12.00
N THR A 237 -12.04 0.82 10.72
CA THR A 237 -11.90 -0.28 9.74
C THR A 237 -10.44 -0.70 9.58
N PHE A 238 -9.53 0.27 9.40
CA PHE A 238 -8.09 0.01 9.30
C PHE A 238 -7.59 -0.78 10.52
N PHE A 239 -7.87 -0.30 11.73
CA PHE A 239 -7.39 -0.97 12.95
C PHE A 239 -8.07 -2.30 13.23
N ALA A 240 -9.35 -2.47 12.89
CA ALA A 240 -10.03 -3.76 13.01
C ALA A 240 -9.38 -4.80 12.09
N ALA A 241 -9.10 -4.43 10.84
CA ALA A 241 -8.41 -5.29 9.89
C ALA A 241 -6.96 -5.58 10.33
N LEU A 242 -6.21 -4.57 10.76
CA LEU A 242 -4.84 -4.74 11.26
C LEU A 242 -4.78 -5.66 12.49
N ALA A 243 -5.68 -5.48 13.46
CA ALA A 243 -5.74 -6.31 14.66
C ALA A 243 -6.14 -7.76 14.31
N GLN A 244 -7.14 -7.93 13.45
CA GLN A 244 -7.60 -9.25 13.04
C GLN A 244 -6.55 -10.02 12.21
N GLN A 245 -5.87 -9.33 11.29
CA GLN A 245 -4.96 -9.98 10.35
C GLN A 245 -3.53 -10.06 10.87
N VAL A 246 -3.09 -9.15 11.73
CA VAL A 246 -1.68 -9.09 12.13
C VAL A 246 -1.51 -9.27 13.64
N GLY A 247 -2.53 -8.93 14.43
CA GLY A 247 -2.44 -8.89 15.89
C GLY A 247 -1.84 -7.57 16.40
N ILE A 248 -1.86 -6.51 15.58
CA ILE A 248 -1.45 -5.16 16.00
C ILE A 248 -2.71 -4.34 16.28
N GLU A 249 -2.85 -3.91 17.52
CA GLU A 249 -4.01 -3.20 18.04
C GLU A 249 -3.94 -1.70 17.78
N ARG A 250 -5.10 -1.05 17.93
CA ARG A 250 -5.22 0.41 17.86
C ARG A 250 -4.43 1.09 18.97
N GLY A 251 -3.58 2.02 18.56
CA GLY A 251 -2.90 2.94 19.45
C GLY A 251 -3.55 4.29 19.56
N GLU A 252 -2.74 5.26 19.95
CA GLU A 252 -3.15 6.65 20.02
C GLU A 252 -3.32 7.21 18.61
N VAL A 253 -4.49 7.76 18.32
CA VAL A 253 -4.78 8.48 17.08
C VAL A 253 -4.82 9.96 17.38
N THR A 254 -4.00 10.75 16.69
CA THR A 254 -4.00 12.22 16.84
C THR A 254 -4.12 12.89 15.48
N PHE A 255 -4.79 14.04 15.45
CA PHE A 255 -5.08 14.80 14.25
C PHE A 255 -4.25 16.09 14.21
N HIS A 256 -3.73 16.40 13.03
CA HIS A 256 -2.82 17.53 12.78
C HIS A 256 -3.30 18.31 11.59
N ALA A 257 -3.22 19.64 11.66
CA ALA A 257 -3.48 20.47 10.49
C ALA A 257 -2.34 20.34 9.46
N ALA A 258 -2.69 20.31 8.18
CA ALA A 258 -1.74 20.35 7.08
C ALA A 258 -2.02 21.54 6.14
N ALA A 259 -1.04 21.86 5.29
CA ALA A 259 -1.15 22.96 4.35
C ALA A 259 -2.37 22.78 3.41
N PRO A 260 -3.17 23.84 3.14
CA PRO A 260 -4.34 23.71 2.27
C PRO A 260 -4.06 23.21 0.85
N LEU A 261 -2.86 23.45 0.32
CA LEU A 261 -2.44 22.96 -1.00
C LEU A 261 -2.47 21.42 -1.05
N LEU A 262 -2.23 20.73 0.07
CA LEU A 262 -2.21 19.27 0.16
C LEU A 262 -3.62 18.65 0.14
N ALA A 263 -4.68 19.47 0.08
CA ALA A 263 -6.03 18.97 -0.18
C ALA A 263 -6.14 18.32 -1.56
N PHE A 264 -5.22 18.59 -2.49
CA PHE A 264 -5.10 17.87 -3.76
C PHE A 264 -3.62 17.59 -4.04
N ILE A 265 -3.28 16.36 -4.41
CA ILE A 265 -1.94 15.96 -4.84
C ILE A 265 -1.98 15.81 -6.36
N ASP A 266 -1.48 16.80 -7.08
CA ASP A 266 -1.57 16.88 -8.54
C ASP A 266 -0.23 17.06 -9.25
N SER A 267 0.86 17.04 -8.48
CA SER A 267 2.23 17.19 -8.96
C SER A 267 3.19 16.38 -8.09
N GLU A 268 4.32 15.99 -8.67
CA GLU A 268 5.42 15.35 -7.92
C GLU A 268 5.83 16.20 -6.71
N GLN A 269 5.92 17.52 -6.87
CA GLN A 269 6.23 18.43 -5.77
C GLN A 269 5.21 18.33 -4.63
N SER A 270 3.91 18.37 -4.93
CA SER A 270 2.87 18.21 -3.90
C SER A 270 2.90 16.84 -3.22
N LEU A 271 3.31 15.79 -3.95
CA LEU A 271 3.48 14.45 -3.42
C LEU A 271 4.63 14.40 -2.41
N LEU A 272 5.79 14.96 -2.76
CA LEU A 272 6.96 15.05 -1.88
C LEU A 272 6.65 15.86 -0.61
N GLU A 273 5.97 17.00 -0.77
CA GLU A 273 5.50 17.81 0.36
C GLU A 273 4.50 17.04 1.24
N GLY A 274 3.63 16.24 0.62
CA GLY A 274 2.67 15.39 1.32
C GLY A 274 3.34 14.33 2.19
N PHE A 275 4.38 13.66 1.69
CA PHE A 275 5.14 12.68 2.48
C PHE A 275 5.92 13.34 3.62
N ALA A 276 6.44 14.55 3.40
CA ALA A 276 7.19 15.31 4.39
C ALA A 276 6.30 16.08 5.40
N VAL A 277 4.98 15.86 5.41
CA VAL A 277 4.03 16.57 6.30
C VAL A 277 4.33 16.38 7.79
N SER A 278 5.05 15.31 8.15
CA SER A 278 5.49 15.03 9.52
C SER A 278 6.73 15.80 9.97
N SER A 279 7.25 16.74 9.18
CA SER A 279 8.50 17.48 9.44
C SER A 279 8.54 18.34 10.70
N SER A 280 7.38 18.67 11.27
CA SER A 280 7.28 19.36 12.54
C SER A 280 7.31 18.43 13.76
N ARG A 281 7.44 17.11 13.55
CA ARG A 281 7.36 16.09 14.60
C ARG A 281 8.74 15.50 14.89
N PRO A 282 8.99 15.05 16.13
CA PRO A 282 10.14 14.23 16.42
C PRO A 282 9.94 12.81 15.88
N ASP A 283 11.05 12.10 15.68
CA ASP A 283 11.03 10.67 15.36
C ASP A 283 10.26 9.87 16.41
N GLU A 284 9.23 9.16 15.97
CA GLU A 284 8.33 8.41 16.84
C GLU A 284 7.88 7.07 16.20
N GLN A 285 7.45 6.13 17.03
CA GLN A 285 6.82 4.89 16.57
C GLN A 285 5.34 5.11 16.28
N ALA A 286 5.06 5.71 15.13
CA ALA A 286 3.72 5.93 14.62
C ALA A 286 3.69 5.81 13.09
N LEU A 287 2.53 5.49 12.55
CA LEU A 287 2.25 5.67 11.13
C LEU A 287 1.75 7.09 10.88
N HIS A 288 2.32 7.77 9.89
CA HIS A 288 1.86 9.09 9.45
C HIS A 288 0.96 8.92 8.22
N LEU A 289 -0.25 9.48 8.28
CA LEU A 289 -1.26 9.38 7.25
C LEU A 289 -1.73 10.78 6.85
N LEU A 290 -1.45 11.20 5.62
CA LEU A 290 -2.06 12.39 5.04
C LEU A 290 -3.38 12.02 4.36
N LEU A 291 -4.46 12.70 4.72
CA LEU A 291 -5.71 12.66 3.98
C LEU A 291 -5.71 13.74 2.90
N THR A 292 -6.11 13.40 1.68
CA THR A 292 -6.26 14.34 0.56
C THR A 292 -7.55 14.09 -0.19
N ASN A 293 -8.03 15.00 -1.04
CA ASN A 293 -9.23 14.77 -1.84
C ASN A 293 -8.98 13.98 -3.11
N ALA A 294 -7.77 14.05 -3.65
CA ALA A 294 -7.38 13.31 -4.83
C ALA A 294 -5.86 13.23 -4.93
N ILE A 295 -5.38 12.11 -5.46
CA ILE A 295 -4.04 11.97 -6.03
C ILE A 295 -4.26 11.84 -7.55
N ASP A 296 -3.94 12.87 -8.32
CA ASP A 296 -4.29 12.99 -9.74
C ASP A 296 -3.26 13.85 -10.48
N PHE A 297 -2.27 13.22 -11.09
CA PHE A 297 -1.16 13.91 -11.79
C PHE A 297 -1.51 14.27 -13.24
N GLY A 298 -2.78 14.18 -13.64
CA GLY A 298 -3.20 14.33 -15.02
C GLY A 298 -3.03 13.06 -15.86
N ASP A 299 -3.35 13.15 -17.16
CA ASP A 299 -3.24 12.05 -18.14
C ASP A 299 -3.98 10.73 -17.78
N GLY A 300 -4.94 10.78 -16.86
CA GLY A 300 -5.66 9.60 -16.38
C GLY A 300 -4.92 8.83 -15.28
N PHE A 301 -3.77 9.33 -14.83
CA PHE A 301 -3.05 8.78 -13.69
C PHE A 301 -3.61 9.32 -12.38
N GLY A 302 -3.90 8.43 -11.44
CA GLY A 302 -4.37 8.80 -10.11
C GLY A 302 -4.39 7.61 -9.17
N ALA A 303 -4.35 7.84 -7.87
CA ALA A 303 -4.26 6.76 -6.88
C ALA A 303 -5.28 6.96 -5.76
N TRP A 304 -5.65 5.87 -5.10
CA TRP A 304 -6.43 5.93 -3.86
C TRP A 304 -5.53 6.09 -2.65
N GLY A 305 -4.37 5.46 -2.67
CA GLY A 305 -3.34 5.63 -1.68
C GLY A 305 -1.98 5.58 -2.35
N ILE A 306 -0.95 6.02 -1.62
CA ILE A 306 0.43 5.83 -2.03
C ILE A 306 1.35 5.78 -0.81
N ALA A 307 2.26 4.81 -0.85
CA ALA A 307 3.44 4.75 0.01
C ALA A 307 4.69 5.24 -0.74
N PRO A 308 5.65 5.88 -0.05
CA PRO A 308 6.81 6.51 -0.69
C PRO A 308 7.92 5.51 -1.06
N ALA A 309 7.93 4.34 -0.42
CA ALA A 309 8.93 3.30 -0.61
C ALA A 309 8.45 1.97 -0.01
N ILE A 310 9.16 0.89 -0.33
CA ILE A 310 8.88 -0.48 0.13
C ILE A 310 10.16 -1.07 0.78
N PRO A 311 10.44 -0.80 2.05
CA PRO A 311 9.60 -0.13 3.04
C PRO A 311 9.78 1.39 3.04
N GLY A 312 8.89 2.08 3.74
CA GLY A 312 9.12 3.45 4.16
C GLY A 312 10.22 3.55 5.22
N ALA A 313 10.73 4.76 5.46
CA ALA A 313 11.72 5.03 6.50
C ALA A 313 11.05 5.00 7.86
N ALA A 314 10.86 3.78 8.39
CA ALA A 314 10.10 3.55 9.61
C ALA A 314 10.62 4.47 10.72
N THR A 315 9.71 5.19 11.38
CA THR A 315 9.98 6.06 12.54
C THR A 315 10.88 7.27 12.29
N ARG A 316 11.34 7.48 11.05
CA ARG A 316 11.94 8.74 10.63
C ARG A 316 10.82 9.66 10.19
N THR A 317 10.71 10.79 10.86
CA THR A 317 9.69 11.81 10.58
C THR A 317 10.27 12.92 9.71
N GLY A 318 9.40 13.63 9.00
CA GLY A 318 9.80 14.81 8.22
C GLY A 318 10.56 14.57 6.94
N THR A 319 10.67 13.31 6.52
CA THR A 319 11.29 12.94 5.27
C THR A 319 10.21 12.62 4.25
N VAL A 320 10.62 12.63 2.99
CA VAL A 320 9.83 12.15 1.84
C VAL A 320 9.53 10.65 1.90
N SER A 321 10.03 9.94 2.91
CA SER A 321 9.82 8.50 3.16
C SER A 321 9.07 8.22 4.47
N SER A 322 8.41 9.22 5.07
CA SER A 322 7.93 9.19 6.47
C SER A 322 6.47 8.79 6.70
N GLY A 323 5.65 8.62 5.67
CA GLY A 323 4.23 8.31 5.84
C GLY A 323 3.56 7.85 4.56
N ILE A 324 2.25 7.66 4.62
CA ILE A 324 1.39 7.30 3.49
C ILE A 324 0.40 8.43 3.21
N ILE A 325 -0.10 8.50 1.98
CA ILE A 325 -1.11 9.48 1.57
C ILE A 325 -2.34 8.70 1.11
N LEU A 326 -3.54 9.14 1.51
CA LEU A 326 -4.82 8.55 1.15
C LEU A 326 -5.72 9.61 0.53
N ALA A 327 -6.14 9.38 -0.72
CA ALA A 327 -7.21 10.11 -1.35
C ALA A 327 -8.56 9.64 -0.80
N ILE A 328 -9.23 10.50 -0.05
CA ILE A 328 -10.59 10.30 0.43
C ILE A 328 -11.58 11.12 -0.39
N GLY A 329 -12.80 10.60 -0.53
CA GLY A 329 -13.85 11.31 -1.23
C GLY A 329 -15.17 10.55 -1.17
N ASP A 330 -15.67 10.16 -2.34
CA ASP A 330 -16.92 9.41 -2.50
C ASP A 330 -16.78 7.90 -2.22
N THR A 331 -15.58 7.43 -1.88
CA THR A 331 -15.32 6.03 -1.55
C THR A 331 -15.93 5.67 -0.18
N PRO A 332 -16.58 4.49 -0.04
CA PRO A 332 -17.02 4.01 1.26
C PRO A 332 -15.89 3.95 2.29
N ALA A 333 -16.21 4.29 3.54
CA ALA A 333 -15.26 4.31 4.65
C ALA A 333 -14.51 2.98 4.84
N VAL A 334 -15.17 1.86 4.56
CA VAL A 334 -14.56 0.53 4.65
C VAL A 334 -13.46 0.35 3.60
N GLY A 335 -13.72 0.78 2.36
CA GLY A 335 -12.75 0.74 1.28
C GLY A 335 -11.53 1.57 1.62
N ASP A 336 -11.72 2.81 2.06
CA ASP A 336 -10.62 3.70 2.45
C ASP A 336 -9.80 3.13 3.62
N GLY A 337 -10.44 2.57 4.65
CA GLY A 337 -9.73 1.95 5.78
C GLY A 337 -8.90 0.73 5.38
N LEU A 338 -9.37 -0.04 4.40
CA LEU A 338 -8.62 -1.16 3.85
C LEU A 338 -7.53 -0.72 2.86
N THR A 339 -7.73 0.37 2.12
CA THR A 339 -6.66 1.03 1.36
C THR A 339 -5.57 1.53 2.28
N VAL A 340 -5.89 2.09 3.45
CA VAL A 340 -4.87 2.44 4.47
C VAL A 340 -4.07 1.21 4.88
N LEU A 341 -4.70 0.04 5.03
CA LEU A 341 -3.98 -1.20 5.35
C LEU A 341 -3.07 -1.66 4.19
N HIS A 342 -3.50 -1.52 2.94
CA HIS A 342 -2.69 -1.79 1.75
C HIS A 342 -1.44 -0.90 1.70
N GLU A 343 -1.62 0.42 1.82
CA GLU A 343 -0.50 1.37 1.82
C GLU A 343 0.41 1.18 3.04
N ALA A 344 -0.17 0.87 4.20
CA ALA A 344 0.62 0.48 5.36
C ALA A 344 1.40 -0.80 5.08
N GLY A 345 0.86 -1.78 4.35
CA GLY A 345 1.61 -2.95 3.91
C GLY A 345 2.86 -2.59 3.12
N HIS A 346 2.75 -1.71 2.12
CA HIS A 346 3.91 -1.18 1.40
C HIS A 346 4.90 -0.50 2.33
N PHE A 347 4.40 0.39 3.20
CA PHE A 347 5.24 1.11 4.15
C PHE A 347 5.99 0.17 5.12
N PHE A 348 5.38 -0.96 5.50
CA PHE A 348 6.00 -1.99 6.34
C PHE A 348 6.97 -2.90 5.55
N GLY A 349 6.93 -2.86 4.22
CA GLY A 349 7.89 -3.54 3.35
C GLY A 349 7.29 -4.63 2.46
N LEU A 350 5.97 -4.70 2.31
CA LEU A 350 5.30 -5.64 1.41
C LEU A 350 5.24 -5.10 -0.02
N ASN A 351 5.53 -5.97 -0.99
CA ASN A 351 5.29 -5.67 -2.39
C ASN A 351 3.87 -6.11 -2.78
N HIS A 352 3.41 -5.72 -3.97
CA HIS A 352 2.20 -6.33 -4.49
C HIS A 352 2.43 -7.83 -4.73
N THR A 353 1.45 -8.67 -4.38
CA THR A 353 1.56 -10.12 -4.61
C THR A 353 1.82 -10.45 -6.07
N THR A 354 1.18 -9.70 -6.97
CA THR A 354 1.49 -9.65 -8.40
C THR A 354 1.41 -8.20 -8.85
N GLU A 355 2.35 -7.72 -9.65
CA GLU A 355 2.26 -6.40 -10.25
C GLU A 355 1.38 -6.39 -11.50
N LEU A 356 0.68 -5.29 -11.73
CA LEU A 356 -0.15 -5.08 -12.93
C LEU A 356 0.66 -5.07 -14.24
N TYR A 357 1.98 -4.96 -14.16
CA TYR A 357 2.87 -4.89 -15.30
C TYR A 357 4.15 -5.69 -15.09
N GLY A 358 4.75 -6.13 -16.20
CA GLY A 358 6.08 -6.74 -16.22
C GLY A 358 6.14 -8.17 -15.67
N GLY A 359 5.01 -8.73 -15.23
CA GLY A 359 4.97 -10.03 -14.57
C GLY A 359 5.82 -10.06 -13.30
N TYR A 360 6.00 -8.91 -12.65
CA TYR A 360 6.63 -8.84 -11.34
C TYR A 360 5.68 -9.38 -10.27
N ALA A 361 6.26 -9.84 -9.18
CA ALA A 361 5.56 -10.40 -8.03
C ALA A 361 6.39 -10.16 -6.77
N ASP A 362 5.75 -10.29 -5.61
CA ASP A 362 6.43 -10.27 -4.33
C ASP A 362 7.37 -11.50 -4.18
N PRO A 363 8.33 -11.46 -3.23
CA PRO A 363 9.29 -12.54 -3.03
C PRO A 363 8.76 -13.69 -2.16
N LEU A 364 7.45 -13.78 -1.93
CA LEU A 364 6.87 -14.70 -0.95
C LEU A 364 6.28 -15.91 -1.69
N ALA A 365 6.56 -17.12 -1.22
CA ALA A 365 6.10 -18.34 -1.87
C ALA A 365 4.66 -18.71 -1.49
N ASP A 366 4.14 -18.13 -0.40
CA ASP A 366 2.76 -18.35 0.07
C ASP A 366 1.73 -17.38 -0.55
N THR A 367 2.17 -16.49 -1.44
CA THR A 367 1.37 -15.60 -2.27
C THR A 367 1.44 -16.06 -3.73
N PRO A 368 0.34 -16.63 -4.27
CA PRO A 368 0.31 -17.05 -5.66
C PRO A 368 0.59 -15.89 -6.63
N LYS A 369 1.43 -16.14 -7.63
CA LYS A 369 1.62 -15.22 -8.75
C LYS A 369 0.52 -15.39 -9.78
N CYS A 370 -0.10 -14.29 -10.19
CA CYS A 370 -0.98 -14.25 -11.34
C CYS A 370 -0.22 -13.91 -12.62
N ASN A 371 -0.32 -14.76 -13.63
CA ASN A 371 0.24 -14.45 -14.94
C ASN A 371 -0.83 -13.77 -15.80
N GLY A 372 -0.41 -12.73 -16.54
CA GLY A 372 -1.27 -12.10 -17.54
C GLY A 372 -2.37 -11.20 -16.98
N ILE A 373 -2.24 -10.72 -15.74
CA ILE A 373 -3.08 -9.61 -15.29
C ILE A 373 -2.78 -8.39 -16.14
N SER A 374 -3.83 -7.80 -16.70
CA SER A 374 -3.72 -6.63 -17.56
C SER A 374 -4.67 -5.56 -17.07
N ILE A 375 -4.18 -4.34 -17.04
CA ILE A 375 -4.97 -3.13 -16.84
C ILE A 375 -6.06 -3.00 -17.92
N ASP A 376 -5.77 -3.46 -19.14
CA ASP A 376 -6.66 -3.35 -20.30
C ASP A 376 -7.72 -4.46 -20.36
N ASP A 377 -7.53 -5.53 -19.58
CA ASP A 377 -8.50 -6.61 -19.42
C ASP A 377 -8.71 -6.93 -17.93
N PRO A 378 -9.56 -6.15 -17.24
CA PRO A 378 -9.89 -6.37 -15.83
C PRO A 378 -10.50 -7.75 -15.55
N GLY A 379 -11.00 -8.45 -16.58
CA GLY A 379 -11.49 -9.82 -16.46
C GLY A 379 -10.41 -10.77 -15.97
N THR A 380 -9.15 -10.54 -16.38
CA THR A 380 -7.99 -11.36 -15.99
C THR A 380 -7.70 -11.35 -14.49
N TRP A 381 -8.18 -10.33 -13.76
CA TRP A 381 -7.96 -10.20 -12.32
C TRP A 381 -8.91 -11.06 -11.53
N ASN A 382 -10.11 -11.31 -12.06
CA ASN A 382 -11.08 -12.14 -11.38
C ASN A 382 -10.61 -13.59 -11.31
N ASP A 383 -9.73 -14.02 -12.19
CA ASP A 383 -9.19 -15.38 -12.19
C ASP A 383 -8.00 -15.55 -11.24
N CYS A 384 -7.56 -14.46 -10.59
CA CYS A 384 -6.48 -14.52 -9.60
C CYS A 384 -6.90 -15.23 -8.32
N PRO A 385 -6.17 -16.28 -7.90
CA PRO A 385 -6.48 -17.00 -6.67
C PRO A 385 -6.26 -16.16 -5.40
N ASP A 386 -5.44 -15.12 -5.49
CA ASP A 386 -5.05 -14.22 -4.39
C ASP A 386 -5.68 -12.82 -4.49
N ARG A 387 -6.71 -12.63 -5.33
CA ARG A 387 -7.37 -11.32 -5.55
C ARG A 387 -7.94 -10.67 -4.28
N TYR A 388 -8.08 -11.45 -3.20
CA TYR A 388 -8.54 -10.99 -1.88
C TYR A 388 -7.41 -10.69 -0.89
N ASN A 389 -6.15 -10.93 -1.30
CA ASN A 389 -4.99 -10.53 -0.54
C ASN A 389 -4.93 -9.01 -0.45
N ILE A 390 -4.66 -8.49 0.74
CA ILE A 390 -4.61 -7.04 0.97
C ILE A 390 -3.57 -6.35 0.09
N MET A 391 -2.53 -7.05 -0.35
CA MET A 391 -1.46 -6.54 -1.22
C MET A 391 -1.69 -6.87 -2.70
N PHE A 392 -2.85 -7.40 -3.10
CA PHE A 392 -3.17 -7.47 -4.53
C PHE A 392 -3.33 -6.04 -5.06
N PRO A 393 -2.75 -5.66 -6.21
CA PRO A 393 -2.68 -4.25 -6.66
C PRO A 393 -4.04 -3.66 -7.04
N ALA A 394 -5.01 -4.51 -7.33
CA ALA A 394 -6.40 -4.12 -7.56
C ALA A 394 -7.29 -4.47 -6.37
N PHE A 395 -6.70 -4.80 -5.21
CA PHE A 395 -7.46 -5.02 -3.99
C PHE A 395 -8.19 -3.73 -3.65
N TYR A 396 -9.51 -3.83 -3.66
CA TYR A 396 -10.35 -2.83 -3.06
C TYR A 396 -11.08 -3.47 -1.91
N GLY A 397 -10.99 -2.83 -0.74
CA GLY A 397 -11.74 -3.27 0.42
C GLY A 397 -13.23 -3.11 0.21
N PHE A 398 -13.91 -4.14 -0.26
CA PHE A 398 -15.37 -4.17 -0.24
C PHE A 398 -15.83 -4.55 1.17
N ALA A 399 -16.95 -4.01 1.67
CA ALA A 399 -17.56 -4.66 2.84
C ALA A 399 -17.98 -6.08 2.45
N GLY A 400 -17.82 -7.01 3.39
CA GLY A 400 -18.03 -8.43 3.15
C GLY A 400 -16.86 -9.16 2.51
N THR A 401 -15.90 -8.50 1.84
CA THR A 401 -14.62 -9.14 1.51
C THR A 401 -13.77 -9.28 2.76
N GLN A 402 -13.41 -10.52 3.07
CA GLN A 402 -12.38 -10.77 4.06
C GLN A 402 -11.04 -10.42 3.40
N ALA A 403 -10.44 -9.32 3.81
CA ALA A 403 -9.06 -9.03 3.45
C ALA A 403 -8.18 -10.18 3.94
N GLU A 404 -7.37 -10.76 3.06
CA GLU A 404 -6.45 -11.83 3.39
C GLU A 404 -5.03 -11.29 3.54
N VAL A 405 -4.30 -11.85 4.51
CA VAL A 405 -2.87 -11.59 4.72
C VAL A 405 -2.21 -12.94 4.96
N SER A 406 -1.25 -13.30 4.11
CA SER A 406 -0.51 -14.56 4.20
C SER A 406 0.35 -14.62 5.47
N GLU A 407 0.84 -15.80 5.84
CA GLU A 407 1.66 -15.89 7.06
C GLU A 407 3.03 -15.22 6.85
N ALA A 408 3.62 -15.31 5.65
CA ALA A 408 4.85 -14.60 5.33
C ALA A 408 4.63 -13.07 5.40
N GLN A 409 3.52 -12.56 4.87
CA GLN A 409 3.17 -11.14 4.98
C GLN A 409 2.98 -10.71 6.44
N ARG A 410 2.33 -11.54 7.28
CA ARG A 410 2.18 -11.26 8.72
C ARG A 410 3.53 -11.14 9.42
N LYS A 411 4.52 -11.97 9.06
CA LYS A 411 5.88 -11.87 9.63
C LYS A 411 6.57 -10.55 9.27
N ILE A 412 6.40 -10.07 8.05
CA ILE A 412 6.93 -8.76 7.62
C ILE A 412 6.28 -7.64 8.42
N PHE A 413 4.95 -7.64 8.55
CA PHE A 413 4.26 -6.68 9.41
C PHE A 413 4.79 -6.70 10.85
N ARG A 414 4.92 -7.90 11.44
CA ARG A 414 5.36 -8.10 12.83
C ARG A 414 6.84 -7.74 13.04
N GLY A 415 7.68 -7.82 12.01
CA GLY A 415 9.08 -7.43 12.07
C GLY A 415 9.34 -5.92 12.00
N SER A 416 8.35 -5.13 11.57
CA SER A 416 8.52 -3.68 11.39
C SER A 416 8.65 -2.94 12.73
N PRO A 417 9.61 -2.01 12.88
CA PRO A 417 9.77 -1.22 14.09
C PRO A 417 8.83 0.00 14.21
N ILE A 418 7.88 0.17 13.29
CA ILE A 418 6.95 1.32 13.27
C ILE A 418 5.93 1.29 14.41
N TYR A 419 5.60 0.11 14.94
CA TYR A 419 4.62 -0.08 16.00
C TYR A 419 5.30 -0.52 17.30
N LYS A 420 4.58 -0.42 18.42
CA LYS A 420 5.07 -0.78 19.76
C LYS A 420 4.70 -2.23 20.09
N ALA A 421 5.61 -3.19 19.96
CA ALA A 421 5.32 -4.58 20.34
C ALA A 421 5.16 -4.73 21.86
N TYR A 422 4.34 -5.70 22.30
CA TYR A 422 4.14 -5.95 23.72
C TYR A 422 5.29 -6.79 24.32
N LYS A 423 5.68 -6.47 25.55
CA LYS A 423 6.71 -7.21 26.31
C LYS A 423 6.18 -8.49 26.94
N THR A 424 4.97 -8.42 27.49
CA THR A 424 4.32 -9.50 28.22
C THR A 424 2.98 -9.88 27.60
N PRO A 425 2.59 -11.17 27.64
CA PRO A 425 1.26 -11.60 27.23
C PRO A 425 0.17 -10.81 27.95
N ALA A 426 -1.02 -10.75 27.38
CA ALA A 426 -2.17 -10.24 28.12
C ALA A 426 -2.45 -11.16 29.31
N ASP A 427 -2.59 -10.61 30.52
CA ASP A 427 -3.03 -11.37 31.68
C ASP A 427 -4.47 -11.83 31.44
N GLY A 428 -4.67 -13.12 31.12
CA GLY A 428 -5.94 -13.86 31.13
C GLY A 428 -7.24 -13.13 30.69
N THR A 429 -7.87 -13.63 29.62
CA THR A 429 -9.26 -13.30 29.21
C THR A 429 -9.56 -11.83 28.91
N MET A 430 -8.69 -11.16 28.16
CA MET A 430 -9.18 -10.08 27.31
C MET A 430 -9.91 -10.73 26.13
N ALA A 431 -11.23 -10.91 26.26
CA ALA A 431 -12.09 -11.10 25.11
C ALA A 431 -11.91 -9.84 24.26
N SER A 432 -11.07 -9.91 23.22
CA SER A 432 -10.94 -8.80 22.30
C SER A 432 -12.34 -8.48 21.82
N ARG A 433 -12.79 -7.24 22.04
CA ARG A 433 -13.91 -6.71 21.28
C ARG A 433 -13.44 -6.73 19.84
N ARG A 434 -13.64 -7.86 19.17
CA ARG A 434 -13.64 -7.94 17.73
C ARG A 434 -14.83 -7.10 17.32
N GLU A 435 -14.62 -5.82 17.06
CA GLU A 435 -15.48 -5.14 16.12
C GLU A 435 -15.43 -5.99 14.86
N ALA A 436 -16.53 -6.69 14.59
CA ALA A 436 -16.63 -7.47 13.41
C ALA A 436 -16.47 -6.49 12.24
N LEU A 437 -15.41 -6.66 11.44
CA LEU A 437 -15.44 -6.21 10.06
C LEU A 437 -16.81 -6.64 9.50
N ALA A 438 -17.47 -5.73 8.78
CA ALA A 438 -18.86 -5.84 8.32
C ALA A 438 -19.29 -7.29 8.03
N ARG A 439 -20.52 -7.64 8.42
CA ARG A 439 -21.01 -9.04 8.38
C ARG A 439 -20.84 -9.63 6.98
N PRO A 440 -20.46 -10.92 6.86
CA PRO A 440 -20.46 -11.60 5.56
C PRO A 440 -21.85 -11.50 4.91
N GLY A 441 -21.94 -10.85 3.75
CA GLY A 441 -23.19 -10.74 2.98
C GLY A 441 -23.54 -9.36 2.42
N ASP A 442 -22.95 -8.28 2.93
CA ASP A 442 -23.15 -6.94 2.35
C ASP A 442 -22.40 -6.83 1.02
N ARG A 443 -23.09 -6.75 -0.12
CA ARG A 443 -22.46 -6.50 -1.43
C ARG A 443 -22.12 -5.02 -1.55
N ILE A 444 -20.89 -4.65 -1.23
CA ILE A 444 -20.37 -3.33 -1.60
C ILE A 444 -19.62 -3.45 -2.91
N THR A 445 -19.86 -2.47 -3.77
CA THR A 445 -19.22 -2.31 -5.06
C THR A 445 -18.58 -0.93 -5.09
N LEU A 446 -17.69 -0.63 -6.05
CA LEU A 446 -17.19 0.75 -6.19
C LEU A 446 -18.31 1.77 -6.34
N THR A 447 -19.49 1.32 -6.75
CA THR A 447 -20.67 2.15 -6.81
C THR A 447 -21.34 2.30 -5.44
N LYS A 448 -21.78 3.51 -5.09
CA LYS A 448 -22.55 3.82 -3.88
C LYS A 448 -23.81 2.95 -3.76
N SER A 449 -24.37 2.50 -4.87
CA SER A 449 -25.59 1.70 -4.99
C SER A 449 -25.36 0.21 -4.77
N GLY A 450 -24.11 -0.27 -4.72
CA GLY A 450 -23.83 -1.71 -4.60
C GLY A 450 -23.94 -2.49 -5.92
N ARG A 451 -24.04 -1.83 -7.08
CA ARG A 451 -24.02 -2.49 -8.40
C ARG A 451 -22.61 -2.86 -8.87
N ALA A 452 -22.48 -3.99 -9.55
CA ALA A 452 -21.20 -4.35 -10.18
C ALA A 452 -20.73 -3.25 -11.14
N LEU A 453 -19.41 -3.11 -11.27
CA LEU A 453 -18.83 -2.22 -12.27
C LEU A 453 -19.12 -2.73 -13.67
N THR A 454 -19.38 -1.80 -14.58
CA THR A 454 -19.35 -2.11 -16.02
C THR A 454 -17.90 -2.38 -16.46
N PRO A 455 -17.67 -3.04 -17.62
CA PRO A 455 -16.32 -3.27 -18.12
C PRO A 455 -15.47 -2.00 -18.24
N VAL A 456 -16.06 -0.87 -18.67
CA VAL A 456 -15.33 0.40 -18.76
C VAL A 456 -15.00 0.96 -17.38
N GLU A 457 -15.87 0.78 -16.38
CA GLU A 457 -15.62 1.24 -15.02
C GLU A 457 -14.55 0.40 -14.33
N ALA A 458 -14.56 -0.91 -14.55
CA ALA A 458 -13.50 -1.81 -14.11
C ALA A 458 -12.16 -1.42 -14.75
N TRP A 459 -12.15 -1.14 -16.06
CA TRP A 459 -10.98 -0.62 -16.76
C TRP A 459 -10.52 0.74 -16.22
N LEU A 460 -11.42 1.68 -15.93
CA LEU A 460 -11.05 2.96 -15.31
C LEU A 460 -10.49 2.79 -13.89
N SER A 461 -10.95 1.79 -13.14
CA SER A 461 -10.39 1.45 -11.83
C SER A 461 -9.04 0.74 -11.91
N SER A 462 -8.65 0.29 -13.09
CA SER A 462 -7.56 -0.66 -13.18
C SER A 462 -6.16 -0.05 -12.98
N ALA A 463 -6.00 1.23 -13.31
CA ALA A 463 -4.72 1.93 -13.26
C ALA A 463 -4.38 2.57 -11.89
N LEU A 464 -5.03 2.17 -10.81
CA LEU A 464 -5.02 2.94 -9.56
C LEU A 464 -3.74 2.76 -8.73
N CYS A 465 -3.05 1.63 -8.86
CA CYS A 465 -1.80 1.33 -8.12
C CYS A 465 -0.59 1.09 -9.04
N ALA A 466 -0.72 1.37 -10.35
CA ALA A 466 0.39 1.18 -11.28
C ALA A 466 1.36 2.38 -11.22
N HIS A 467 2.67 2.15 -11.39
CA HIS A 467 3.68 3.21 -11.33
C HIS A 467 3.44 4.34 -12.37
N PRO A 468 3.71 5.62 -12.06
CA PRO A 468 3.44 6.76 -12.97
C PRO A 468 4.03 6.63 -14.38
N SER A 469 5.20 5.98 -14.51
CA SER A 469 5.86 5.75 -15.80
C SER A 469 5.22 4.65 -16.65
N HIS A 470 4.30 3.85 -16.11
CA HIS A 470 3.74 2.65 -16.75
C HIS A 470 2.20 2.56 -16.73
N ALA A 471 1.53 3.47 -16.00
CA ALA A 471 0.08 3.41 -15.72
C ALA A 471 -0.80 4.30 -16.61
N LYS A 472 -0.34 4.71 -17.79
CA LYS A 472 -1.20 5.50 -18.68
C LYS A 472 -2.27 4.59 -19.26
N LEU A 473 -3.54 4.82 -18.88
CA LEU A 473 -4.67 4.24 -19.58
C LEU A 473 -4.52 4.57 -21.09
N ASP A 474 -4.80 3.61 -21.96
CA ASP A 474 -4.93 3.85 -23.40
C ASP A 474 -6.41 3.87 -23.83
N PRO A 475 -7.13 4.99 -23.64
CA PRO A 475 -8.51 5.15 -24.11
C PRO A 475 -8.70 4.82 -25.59
N ASN A 476 -7.69 5.07 -26.42
CA ASN A 476 -7.79 4.84 -27.85
C ASN A 476 -7.64 3.35 -28.19
N GLY A 477 -6.72 2.66 -27.53
CA GLY A 477 -6.58 1.20 -27.60
C GLY A 477 -7.85 0.50 -27.10
N TYR A 478 -8.37 0.90 -25.94
CA TYR A 478 -9.62 0.36 -25.41
C TYR A 478 -10.80 0.58 -26.37
N ALA A 479 -10.92 1.78 -26.94
CA ALA A 479 -11.93 2.13 -27.95
C ALA A 479 -11.78 1.35 -29.26
N ALA A 480 -10.55 1.01 -29.67
CA ALA A 480 -10.32 0.20 -30.86
C ALA A 480 -10.79 -1.25 -30.63
N THR A 481 -10.55 -1.81 -29.43
CA THR A 481 -10.94 -3.17 -29.08
C THR A 481 -12.44 -3.33 -28.85
N HIS A 482 -13.07 -2.38 -28.16
CA HIS A 482 -14.47 -2.47 -27.70
C HIS A 482 -15.45 -1.67 -28.56
N GLY A 483 -14.99 -1.05 -29.64
CA GLY A 483 -15.79 -0.22 -30.53
C GLY A 483 -15.92 1.23 -30.02
N ARG A 484 -15.39 2.17 -30.80
CA ARG A 484 -15.26 3.58 -30.40
C ARG A 484 -16.55 4.22 -29.90
N ALA A 485 -17.65 4.06 -30.62
CA ALA A 485 -18.93 4.65 -30.24
C ALA A 485 -19.46 4.09 -28.90
N GLN A 486 -19.29 2.78 -28.67
CA GLN A 486 -19.70 2.12 -27.43
C GLN A 486 -18.83 2.58 -26.26
N THR A 487 -17.52 2.66 -26.46
CA THR A 487 -16.59 3.18 -25.46
C THR A 487 -16.89 4.63 -25.10
N ILE A 488 -17.12 5.51 -26.07
CA ILE A 488 -17.46 6.93 -25.80
C ILE A 488 -18.74 7.01 -24.96
N ALA A 489 -19.81 6.31 -25.36
CA ALA A 489 -21.07 6.30 -24.61
C ALA A 489 -20.86 5.80 -23.16
N ALA A 490 -20.13 4.70 -22.99
CA ALA A 490 -19.87 4.13 -21.67
C ALA A 490 -19.01 5.06 -20.79
N LEU A 491 -18.02 5.75 -21.36
CA LEU A 491 -17.21 6.74 -20.66
C LEU A 491 -18.02 7.98 -20.27
N GLU A 492 -18.92 8.43 -21.13
CA GLU A 492 -19.83 9.53 -20.82
C GLU A 492 -20.77 9.19 -19.66
N ASP A 493 -21.32 7.97 -19.65
CA ASP A 493 -22.14 7.48 -18.55
C ASP A 493 -21.35 7.40 -17.24
N ALA A 494 -20.15 6.81 -17.29
CA ALA A 494 -19.25 6.77 -16.13
C ALA A 494 -18.87 8.18 -15.64
N ALA A 495 -18.64 9.16 -16.53
CA ALA A 495 -18.31 10.53 -16.15
C ALA A 495 -19.43 11.29 -15.43
N ARG A 496 -20.69 10.86 -15.64
CA ARG A 496 -21.91 11.45 -15.06
C ARG A 496 -22.47 10.66 -13.87
N ALA A 497 -22.13 9.38 -13.74
CA ALA A 497 -22.69 8.50 -12.70
C ALA A 497 -22.26 8.95 -11.30
N GLU A 498 -23.13 9.69 -10.59
CA GLU A 498 -22.92 10.15 -9.20
C GLU A 498 -22.65 9.02 -8.20
N ASP A 499 -23.08 7.83 -8.61
CA ASP A 499 -22.88 6.55 -7.96
C ASP A 499 -21.41 6.10 -7.97
N LEU A 500 -20.59 6.57 -8.91
CA LEU A 500 -19.17 6.23 -8.99
C LEU A 500 -18.28 7.14 -8.15
N PRO A 501 -17.13 6.62 -7.65
CA PRO A 501 -16.14 7.43 -6.95
C PRO A 501 -15.64 8.55 -7.86
N GLN A 502 -15.37 9.73 -7.29
CA GLN A 502 -14.95 10.90 -8.05
C GLN A 502 -13.74 10.63 -8.96
N ILE A 503 -12.79 9.80 -8.52
CA ILE A 503 -11.61 9.43 -9.31
C ILE A 503 -11.97 8.65 -10.58
N ILE A 504 -12.91 7.71 -10.51
CA ILE A 504 -13.41 6.98 -11.70
C ILE A 504 -14.09 7.95 -12.67
N ARG A 505 -14.94 8.85 -12.15
CA ARG A 505 -15.59 9.88 -12.96
C ARG A 505 -14.59 10.83 -13.63
N ARG A 506 -13.53 11.23 -12.92
CA ARG A 506 -12.47 12.09 -13.46
C ARG A 506 -11.68 11.39 -14.55
N ARG A 507 -11.30 10.14 -14.34
CA ARG A 507 -10.62 9.31 -15.34
C ARG A 507 -11.47 9.11 -16.58
N ALA A 508 -12.78 8.88 -16.44
CA ALA A 508 -13.70 8.81 -17.57
C ALA A 508 -13.66 10.09 -18.42
N ARG A 509 -13.67 11.27 -17.76
CA ARG A 509 -13.53 12.57 -18.46
C ARG A 509 -12.17 12.75 -19.11
N ALA A 510 -11.09 12.30 -18.48
CA ALA A 510 -9.75 12.35 -19.06
C ALA A 510 -9.65 11.45 -20.30
N ALA A 511 -10.21 10.24 -20.22
CA ALA A 511 -10.27 9.30 -21.34
C ALA A 511 -11.05 9.88 -22.53
N LEU A 512 -12.21 10.51 -22.29
CA LEU A 512 -12.97 11.22 -23.32
C LEU A 512 -12.16 12.32 -24.01
N ARG A 513 -11.41 13.13 -23.24
CA ARG A 513 -10.54 14.18 -23.81
C ARG A 513 -9.43 13.58 -24.68
N ALA A 514 -8.80 12.49 -24.24
CA ALA A 514 -7.75 11.83 -24.99
C ALA A 514 -8.26 11.20 -26.30
N ILE A 515 -9.49 10.65 -26.29
CA ILE A 515 -10.17 10.13 -27.49
C ILE A 515 -10.47 11.26 -28.49
N ALA A 516 -10.94 12.41 -28.01
CA ALA A 516 -11.29 13.56 -28.84
C ALA A 516 -10.05 14.26 -29.43
N ALA A 517 -8.95 14.37 -28.68
CA ALA A 517 -7.73 15.04 -29.13
C ALA A 517 -7.11 14.41 -30.41
N ARG A 518 -7.34 13.12 -30.64
CA ARG A 518 -6.85 12.40 -31.83
C ARG A 518 -7.65 12.69 -33.11
N GLU A 519 -8.83 13.29 -32.99
CA GLU A 519 -9.68 13.67 -34.15
C GLU A 519 -9.40 15.08 -34.67
N ALA A 520 -8.63 15.89 -33.93
CA ALA A 520 -8.22 17.19 -34.42
C ALA A 520 -7.36 17.00 -35.68
N PRO A 521 -7.74 17.55 -36.85
CA PRO A 521 -6.94 17.43 -38.06
C PRO A 521 -5.55 18.02 -37.78
N HIS A 522 -4.52 17.21 -38.01
CA HIS A 522 -3.12 17.62 -37.89
C HIS A 522 -2.74 18.69 -38.93
#